data_AF-A0AAI9V2Z8-F1
#
_entry.id   AF-A0AAI9V2Z8-F1
#
_cell.length_a   1.000
_cell.length_b   1.000
_cell.length_c   1.000
_cell.angle_alpha   90.00
_cell.angle_beta   90.00
_cell.angle_gamma   90.00
#
_symmetry.space_group_name_H-M   'P 1'
#
loop_
_entity.id
_entity.type
_entity.pdbx_description
1 polymer ?
#
loop_
_entity_poly.entity_id
_entity_poly.type
_entity_poly.pdbx_seq_one_letter_code
_entity_poly.pdbx_strand_id
1 'polypeptide(L)'
;MRFALPLWIAPESLRLLSSYALYISITTKGFQTMVNELDGPGPFGPVVNGTQIVFYHYRPNGGAGWAFLVIFALGALAHLGNMFWLRAWLFIPFILGGIGIIGEAFGYYGRAKAHENLIVAGPYILQNLLILVPPPLFAATIYMSLGRIVIALDLRRHAFVSPRLTAFFYVLIDVGCFVTQVFGAVMPASGTEEGIRMGKTLIMSGLAAQLGVITLFVLSCWHSHACARREANDLNATKAGIEWRKYYLMTYGIASLMFLRSLIRGIEYFQGENGYIMSHEIFLYLFDAVPMVAIMGMYLWIHPGRLIRDVGRVKSYTWPDEANIMLERR
;
A
#
# COMPACT_ATOMS: atom_id res chain seq x y z
N MET A 1 -60.79 18.34 11.40
CA MET A 1 -60.63 17.92 12.80
C MET A 1 -60.41 16.41 12.83
N ARG A 2 -59.27 15.98 13.37
CA ARG A 2 -58.93 14.64 13.93
C ARG A 2 -59.22 13.38 13.09
N PHE A 3 -58.18 12.88 12.43
CA PHE A 3 -58.02 11.44 12.17
C PHE A 3 -57.45 10.78 13.43
N ALA A 4 -58.21 9.85 14.01
CA ALA A 4 -57.77 9.00 15.11
C ALA A 4 -57.10 7.75 14.53
N LEU A 5 -55.84 7.49 14.92
CA LEU A 5 -55.13 6.23 14.69
C LEU A 5 -55.49 5.23 15.82
N PRO A 6 -55.74 3.95 15.53
CA PRO A 6 -56.00 2.97 16.58
C PRO A 6 -54.69 2.54 17.26
N LEU A 7 -54.62 2.74 18.58
CA LEU A 7 -53.68 2.06 19.48
C LEU A 7 -54.02 0.58 19.53
N TRP A 8 -53.22 -0.26 18.87
CA TRP A 8 -53.10 -1.68 19.17
C TRP A 8 -51.61 -2.06 19.07
N ILE A 9 -50.85 -1.75 20.12
CA ILE A 9 -49.52 -2.33 20.33
C ILE A 9 -49.72 -3.44 21.36
N ALA A 10 -49.68 -4.68 20.89
CA ALA A 10 -49.84 -5.87 21.71
C ALA A 10 -48.71 -5.96 22.77
N PRO A 11 -49.00 -6.40 24.01
CA PRO A 11 -48.00 -6.54 25.07
C PRO A 11 -46.87 -7.56 24.76
N GLU A 12 -47.02 -8.39 23.73
CA GLU A 12 -45.98 -9.32 23.26
C GLU A 12 -44.80 -8.62 22.57
N SER A 13 -45.01 -7.49 21.87
CA SER A 13 -43.91 -6.80 21.19
C SER A 13 -42.94 -6.13 22.17
N LEU A 14 -43.45 -5.65 23.32
CA LEU A 14 -42.63 -5.12 24.42
C LEU A 14 -41.85 -6.22 25.14
N ARG A 15 -42.42 -7.43 25.28
CA ARG A 15 -41.72 -8.60 25.84
C ARG A 15 -40.58 -9.04 24.91
N LEU A 16 -40.84 -9.13 23.61
CA LEU A 16 -39.82 -9.43 22.61
C LEU A 16 -38.69 -8.41 22.63
N LEU A 17 -38.98 -7.10 22.66
CA LEU A 17 -37.96 -6.06 22.75
C LEU A 17 -37.12 -6.16 24.03
N SER A 18 -37.72 -6.55 25.16
CA SER A 18 -36.98 -6.77 26.42
C SER A 18 -36.09 -8.03 26.36
N SER A 19 -36.57 -9.10 25.72
CA SER A 19 -35.80 -10.34 25.50
C SER A 19 -34.66 -10.13 24.49
N TYR A 20 -34.85 -9.33 23.44
CA TYR A 20 -33.79 -8.95 22.51
C TYR A 20 -32.77 -8.01 23.15
N ALA A 21 -33.20 -7.05 23.97
CA ALA A 21 -32.28 -6.18 24.71
C ALA A 21 -31.48 -6.96 25.77
N LEU A 22 -32.10 -7.94 26.44
CA LEU A 22 -31.43 -8.83 27.38
C LEU A 22 -30.49 -9.80 26.65
N TYR A 23 -30.87 -10.33 25.49
CA TYR A 23 -30.00 -11.16 24.65
C TYR A 23 -28.79 -10.35 24.20
N ILE A 24 -28.98 -9.14 23.66
CA ILE A 24 -27.89 -8.23 23.30
C ILE A 24 -27.03 -7.93 24.54
N SER A 25 -27.60 -7.65 25.71
CA SER A 25 -26.83 -7.37 26.93
C SER A 25 -26.04 -8.59 27.43
N ILE A 26 -26.59 -9.81 27.34
CA ILE A 26 -25.92 -11.07 27.71
C ILE A 26 -24.85 -11.42 26.69
N THR A 27 -25.08 -11.24 25.39
CA THR A 27 -24.05 -11.42 24.35
C THR A 27 -22.94 -10.37 24.50
N THR A 28 -23.29 -9.13 24.83
CA THR A 28 -22.29 -8.05 25.04
C THR A 28 -21.50 -8.26 26.32
N LYS A 29 -22.13 -8.72 27.42
CA LYS A 29 -21.42 -9.08 28.66
C LYS A 29 -20.58 -10.35 28.49
N GLY A 30 -21.09 -11.39 27.84
CA GLY A 30 -20.32 -12.60 27.52
C GLY A 30 -19.14 -12.30 26.59
N PHE A 31 -19.33 -11.40 25.62
CA PHE A 31 -18.27 -10.86 24.77
C PHE A 31 -17.26 -10.04 25.59
N GLN A 32 -17.72 -9.17 26.50
CA GLN A 32 -16.85 -8.39 27.39
C GLN A 32 -16.07 -9.28 28.36
N THR A 33 -16.66 -10.35 28.87
CA THR A 33 -15.99 -11.31 29.76
C THR A 33 -14.95 -12.14 29.00
N MET A 34 -15.21 -12.55 27.75
CA MET A 34 -14.19 -13.18 26.89
C MET A 34 -13.09 -12.20 26.45
N VAL A 35 -13.41 -10.92 26.26
CA VAL A 35 -12.43 -9.85 26.03
C VAL A 35 -11.55 -9.64 27.25
N ASN A 36 -12.09 -9.79 28.46
CA ASN A 36 -11.32 -9.65 29.71
C ASN A 36 -10.46 -10.89 30.02
N GLU A 37 -10.83 -12.10 29.57
CA GLU A 37 -9.96 -13.29 29.62
C GLU A 37 -8.81 -13.24 28.59
N LEU A 38 -8.92 -12.37 27.58
CA LEU A 38 -7.87 -12.04 26.60
C LEU A 38 -6.95 -10.90 27.07
N ASP A 39 -7.07 -10.41 28.31
CA ASP A 39 -6.17 -9.39 28.88
C ASP A 39 -4.87 -9.98 29.47
N GLY A 40 -4.49 -11.19 29.05
CA GLY A 40 -3.14 -11.74 29.29
C GLY A 40 -2.07 -11.01 28.45
N PRO A 41 -0.80 -10.97 28.88
CA PRO A 41 0.27 -10.22 28.22
C PRO A 41 0.78 -10.90 26.93
N GLY A 42 -0.12 -11.34 26.02
CA GLY A 42 0.20 -11.97 24.73
C GLY A 42 1.11 -13.21 24.83
N PRO A 43 1.49 -13.84 23.70
CA PRO A 43 0.98 -13.67 22.33
C PRO A 43 -0.41 -14.30 22.10
N PHE A 44 -1.15 -13.78 21.13
CA PHE A 44 -2.51 -14.20 20.76
C PHE A 44 -2.55 -14.96 19.44
N GLY A 45 -3.33 -16.04 19.41
CA GLY A 45 -3.68 -16.76 18.19
C GLY A 45 -4.09 -18.21 18.45
N PRO A 46 -4.61 -18.92 17.43
CA PRO A 46 -5.11 -20.28 17.57
C PRO A 46 -3.98 -21.29 17.75
N VAL A 47 -4.25 -22.36 18.51
CA VAL A 47 -3.33 -23.50 18.63
C VAL A 47 -3.65 -24.51 17.55
N VAL A 48 -2.67 -24.83 16.70
CA VAL A 48 -2.77 -25.80 15.62
C VAL A 48 -1.61 -26.78 15.75
N ASN A 49 -1.91 -28.08 15.77
CA ASN A 49 -0.90 -29.15 15.95
C ASN A 49 -0.05 -29.01 17.24
N GLY A 50 -0.61 -28.45 18.31
CA GLY A 50 0.10 -28.22 19.58
C GLY A 50 1.02 -26.99 19.59
N THR A 51 1.14 -26.29 18.46
CA THR A 51 1.89 -25.04 18.33
C THR A 51 0.92 -23.87 18.31
N GLN A 52 1.15 -22.85 19.14
CA GLN A 52 0.38 -21.60 19.06
C GLN A 52 0.82 -20.82 17.82
N ILE A 53 -0.08 -20.64 16.86
CA ILE A 53 0.18 -19.75 15.72
C ILE A 53 -0.02 -18.33 16.24
N VAL A 54 1.07 -17.58 16.36
CA VAL A 54 1.02 -16.20 16.86
C VAL A 54 0.51 -15.29 15.75
N PHE A 55 -0.73 -14.82 15.90
CA PHE A 55 -1.29 -13.76 15.05
C PHE A 55 -0.84 -12.39 15.53
N TYR A 56 -0.85 -12.16 16.84
CA TYR A 56 -0.55 -10.85 17.41
C TYR A 56 0.27 -10.98 18.70
N HIS A 57 1.42 -10.32 18.75
CA HIS A 57 2.22 -10.22 19.99
C HIS A 57 1.62 -9.24 21.01
N TYR A 58 0.75 -8.35 20.54
CA TYR A 58 0.06 -7.33 21.34
C TYR A 58 -1.36 -7.16 20.82
N ARG A 59 -2.27 -6.65 21.65
CA ARG A 59 -3.62 -6.30 21.22
C ARG A 59 -3.56 -5.05 20.32
N PRO A 60 -3.94 -5.11 19.03
CA PRO A 60 -3.90 -3.95 18.14
C PRO A 60 -4.77 -2.82 18.67
N ASN A 61 -4.37 -1.57 18.52
CA ASN A 61 -5.18 -0.42 18.91
C ASN A 61 -6.29 -0.18 17.88
N GLY A 62 -7.54 -0.46 18.26
CA GLY A 62 -8.71 -0.28 17.38
C GLY A 62 -8.91 1.18 16.95
N GLY A 63 -8.66 2.16 17.83
CA GLY A 63 -8.78 3.58 17.52
C GLY A 63 -7.79 4.03 16.44
N ALA A 64 -6.53 3.57 16.54
CA ALA A 64 -5.52 3.83 15.51
C ALA A 64 -5.88 3.14 14.18
N GLY A 65 -6.39 1.90 14.22
CA GLY A 65 -6.87 1.20 13.03
C GLY A 65 -7.96 1.97 12.28
N TRP A 66 -8.98 2.46 12.99
CA TRP A 66 -10.03 3.30 12.40
C TRP A 66 -9.51 4.64 11.89
N ALA A 67 -8.58 5.29 12.61
CA ALA A 67 -8.00 6.55 12.17
C ALA A 67 -7.26 6.42 10.83
N PHE A 68 -6.40 5.40 10.68
CA PHE A 68 -5.69 5.16 9.43
C PHE A 68 -6.62 4.71 8.31
N LEU A 69 -7.65 3.91 8.60
CA LEU A 69 -8.70 3.59 7.62
C LEU A 69 -9.33 4.86 7.04
N VAL A 70 -9.73 5.80 7.89
CA VAL A 70 -10.35 7.05 7.44
C VAL A 70 -9.37 7.86 6.59
N ILE A 71 -8.09 7.96 6.99
CA ILE A 71 -7.07 8.68 6.24
C ILE A 71 -6.88 8.06 4.83
N PHE A 72 -6.71 6.74 4.73
CA PHE A 72 -6.55 6.07 3.44
C PHE A 72 -7.83 6.11 2.61
N ALA A 73 -9.01 6.00 3.22
CA ALA A 73 -10.28 6.11 2.51
C ALA A 73 -10.50 7.51 1.92
N LEU A 74 -10.24 8.59 2.69
CA LEU A 74 -10.30 9.96 2.19
C LEU A 74 -9.29 10.19 1.07
N GLY A 75 -8.08 9.65 1.21
CA GLY A 75 -7.05 9.71 0.19
C GLY A 75 -7.42 8.95 -1.09
N ALA A 76 -8.07 7.79 -0.97
CA ALA A 76 -8.60 7.02 -2.10
C ALA A 76 -9.68 7.81 -2.84
N LEU A 77 -10.62 8.42 -2.11
CA LEU A 77 -11.66 9.27 -2.69
C LEU A 77 -11.08 10.49 -3.41
N ALA A 78 -10.05 11.13 -2.82
CA ALA A 78 -9.36 12.24 -3.45
C ALA A 78 -8.65 11.83 -4.76
N HIS A 79 -7.97 10.68 -4.77
CA HIS A 79 -7.34 10.14 -5.99
C HIS A 79 -8.38 9.75 -7.03
N LEU A 80 -9.50 9.15 -6.61
CA LEU A 80 -10.61 8.82 -7.49
C LEU A 80 -11.18 10.08 -8.13
N GLY A 81 -11.49 11.11 -7.34
CA GLY A 81 -11.95 12.40 -7.86
C GLY A 81 -10.98 13.02 -8.87
N ASN A 82 -9.67 12.98 -8.57
CA ASN A 82 -8.63 13.45 -9.50
C ASN A 82 -8.53 12.60 -10.77
N MET A 83 -8.70 11.29 -10.68
CA MET A 83 -8.71 10.40 -11.84
C MET A 83 -9.84 10.76 -12.81
N PHE A 84 -11.02 11.09 -12.27
CA PHE A 84 -12.18 11.52 -13.06
C PHE A 84 -11.96 12.91 -13.66
N TRP A 85 -11.50 13.86 -12.85
CA TRP A 85 -11.32 15.26 -13.25
C TRP A 85 -10.21 15.45 -14.29
N LEU A 86 -9.08 14.77 -14.11
CA LEU A 86 -7.94 14.80 -15.03
C LEU A 86 -8.12 13.88 -16.24
N ARG A 87 -9.27 13.20 -16.36
CA ARG A 87 -9.56 12.15 -17.34
C ARG A 87 -8.44 11.09 -17.45
N ALA A 88 -7.85 10.74 -16.31
CA ALA A 88 -6.65 9.92 -16.23
C ALA A 88 -6.93 8.41 -16.08
N TRP A 89 -8.17 7.97 -16.31
CA TRP A 89 -8.64 6.58 -16.22
C TRP A 89 -7.87 5.58 -17.09
N LEU A 90 -7.25 6.03 -18.18
CA LEU A 90 -6.45 5.18 -19.06
C LEU A 90 -4.99 5.07 -18.60
N PHE A 91 -4.62 5.74 -17.50
CA PHE A 91 -3.24 5.84 -17.07
C PHE A 91 -2.92 4.83 -15.95
N ILE A 92 -2.24 3.76 -16.36
CA ILE A 92 -1.89 2.58 -15.54
C ILE A 92 -1.37 2.94 -14.12
N PRO A 93 -0.33 3.79 -13.94
CA PRO A 93 0.12 4.27 -12.63
C PRO A 93 -0.97 4.77 -11.70
N PHE A 94 -1.95 5.54 -12.19
CA PHE A 94 -3.02 6.02 -11.31
C PHE A 94 -3.95 4.89 -10.88
N ILE A 95 -4.21 3.92 -11.76
CA ILE A 95 -4.99 2.74 -11.43
C ILE A 95 -4.25 1.91 -10.37
N LEU A 96 -2.96 1.65 -10.58
CA LEU A 96 -2.14 0.86 -9.63
C LEU A 96 -2.04 1.55 -8.27
N GLY A 97 -1.73 2.85 -8.23
CA GLY A 97 -1.73 3.62 -6.99
C GLY A 97 -3.09 3.63 -6.30
N GLY A 98 -4.18 3.82 -7.04
CA GLY A 98 -5.54 3.79 -6.51
C GLY A 98 -5.91 2.44 -5.88
N ILE A 99 -5.62 1.33 -6.57
CA ILE A 99 -5.82 -0.03 -6.04
C ILE A 99 -5.00 -0.24 -4.77
N GLY A 100 -3.75 0.25 -4.73
CA GLY A 100 -2.91 0.19 -3.54
C GLY A 100 -3.51 0.92 -2.33
N ILE A 101 -4.03 2.13 -2.53
CA ILE A 101 -4.65 2.92 -1.45
C ILE A 101 -5.93 2.23 -0.92
N ILE A 102 -6.74 1.67 -1.82
CA ILE A 102 -7.94 0.91 -1.44
C ILE A 102 -7.54 -0.34 -0.64
N GLY A 103 -6.48 -1.03 -1.06
CA GLY A 103 -5.87 -2.14 -0.31
C GLY A 103 -5.50 -1.74 1.12
N GLU A 104 -4.73 -0.65 1.30
CA GLU A 104 -4.36 -0.15 2.64
C GLU A 104 -5.60 0.10 3.50
N ALA A 105 -6.63 0.79 2.97
CA ALA A 105 -7.84 1.11 3.73
C ALA A 105 -8.54 -0.16 4.27
N PHE A 106 -8.67 -1.20 3.44
CA PHE A 106 -9.23 -2.49 3.87
C PHE A 106 -8.28 -3.29 4.77
N GLY A 107 -6.98 -3.12 4.63
CA GLY A 107 -5.99 -3.68 5.55
C GLY A 107 -6.16 -3.13 6.97
N TYR A 108 -6.28 -1.80 7.11
CA TYR A 108 -6.55 -1.15 8.40
C TYR A 108 -7.96 -1.43 8.92
N TYR A 109 -8.94 -1.70 8.05
CA TYR A 109 -10.24 -2.24 8.46
C TYR A 109 -10.08 -3.61 9.15
N GLY A 110 -9.31 -4.52 8.54
CA GLY A 110 -8.98 -5.81 9.14
C GLY A 110 -8.31 -5.64 10.50
N ARG A 111 -7.37 -4.70 10.62
CA ARG A 111 -6.70 -4.38 11.88
C ARG A 111 -7.64 -3.84 12.96
N ALA A 112 -8.56 -2.94 12.59
CA ALA A 112 -9.58 -2.42 13.49
C ALA A 112 -10.50 -3.54 13.99
N LYS A 113 -10.84 -4.50 13.12
CA LYS A 113 -11.62 -5.70 13.49
C LYS A 113 -10.85 -6.70 14.33
N ALA A 114 -9.54 -6.81 14.15
CA ALA A 114 -8.71 -7.67 15.00
C ALA A 114 -8.68 -7.21 16.47
N HIS A 115 -8.88 -5.91 16.75
CA HIS A 115 -9.00 -5.40 18.12
C HIS A 115 -10.18 -6.00 18.89
N GLU A 116 -11.28 -6.31 18.17
CA GLU A 116 -12.50 -6.92 18.73
C GLU A 116 -12.28 -8.41 19.02
N ASN A 117 -11.59 -9.14 18.14
CA ASN A 117 -11.35 -10.57 18.28
C ASN A 117 -9.95 -10.97 17.76
N LEU A 118 -9.05 -11.34 18.67
CA LEU A 118 -7.62 -11.59 18.38
C LEU A 118 -7.33 -13.00 17.87
N ILE A 119 -8.25 -13.95 18.06
CA ILE A 119 -8.06 -15.38 17.70
C ILE A 119 -8.62 -15.69 16.30
N VAL A 120 -9.44 -14.80 15.73
CA VAL A 120 -10.08 -15.03 14.42
C VAL A 120 -9.07 -14.76 13.31
N ALA A 121 -8.85 -15.76 12.45
CA ALA A 121 -7.88 -15.67 11.37
C ALA A 121 -8.26 -14.66 10.27
N GLY A 122 -9.55 -14.43 10.04
CA GLY A 122 -10.04 -13.54 8.98
C GLY A 122 -9.47 -12.11 9.04
N PRO A 123 -9.66 -11.35 10.14
CA PRO A 123 -9.09 -10.03 10.32
C PRO A 123 -7.56 -10.00 10.19
N TYR A 124 -6.87 -11.02 10.70
CA TYR A 124 -5.41 -11.15 10.61
C TYR A 124 -4.93 -11.35 9.16
N ILE A 125 -5.55 -12.27 8.41
CA ILE A 125 -5.22 -12.51 7.01
C ILE A 125 -5.55 -11.26 6.18
N LEU A 126 -6.70 -10.64 6.42
CA LEU A 126 -7.13 -9.43 5.71
C LEU A 126 -6.13 -8.29 5.90
N GLN A 127 -5.71 -8.01 7.15
CA GLN A 127 -4.72 -6.96 7.39
C GLN A 127 -3.39 -7.29 6.71
N ASN A 128 -2.88 -8.51 6.87
CA ASN A 128 -1.53 -8.84 6.45
C ASN A 128 -1.43 -8.82 4.92
N LEU A 129 -2.38 -9.43 4.23
CA LEU A 129 -2.35 -9.46 2.77
C LEU A 129 -2.55 -8.06 2.18
N LEU A 130 -3.53 -7.30 2.68
CA LEU A 130 -3.89 -6.02 2.08
C LEU A 130 -2.93 -4.87 2.44
N ILE A 131 -2.14 -5.00 3.50
CA ILE A 131 -1.03 -4.07 3.83
C ILE A 131 0.26 -4.46 3.07
N LEU A 132 0.40 -5.71 2.60
CA LEU A 132 1.55 -6.17 1.80
C LEU A 132 1.43 -5.80 0.31
N VAL A 133 0.21 -5.70 -0.23
CA VAL A 133 -0.08 -5.36 -1.64
C VAL A 133 0.32 -3.94 -2.07
N PRO A 134 0.14 -2.87 -1.27
CA PRO A 134 0.31 -1.50 -1.71
C PRO A 134 1.74 -1.11 -2.14
N PRO A 135 2.83 -1.52 -1.43
CA PRO A 135 4.20 -1.18 -1.81
C PRO A 135 4.58 -1.50 -3.26
N PRO A 136 4.41 -2.73 -3.80
CA PRO A 136 4.76 -3.03 -5.19
C PRO A 136 3.90 -2.24 -6.19
N LEU A 137 2.66 -1.89 -5.86
CA LEU A 137 1.81 -1.05 -6.72
C LEU A 137 2.28 0.41 -6.78
N PHE A 138 2.70 0.97 -5.63
CA PHE A 138 3.32 2.29 -5.58
C PHE A 138 4.69 2.30 -6.27
N ALA A 139 5.47 1.21 -6.15
CA ALA A 139 6.73 1.02 -6.85
C ALA A 139 6.53 1.05 -8.38
N ALA A 140 5.56 0.27 -8.88
CA ALA A 140 5.18 0.29 -10.29
C ALA A 140 4.80 1.69 -10.78
N THR A 141 4.03 2.42 -9.96
CA THR A 141 3.60 3.80 -10.25
C THR A 141 4.79 4.74 -10.40
N ILE A 142 5.79 4.67 -9.51
CA ILE A 142 6.96 5.54 -9.57
C ILE A 142 7.92 5.15 -10.71
N TYR A 143 8.09 3.85 -10.99
CA TYR A 143 8.93 3.36 -12.09
C TYR A 143 8.43 3.84 -13.44
N MET A 144 7.11 3.74 -13.66
CA MET A 144 6.45 4.25 -14.86
C MET A 144 6.48 5.78 -14.92
N SER A 145 6.40 6.47 -13.77
CA SER A 145 6.51 7.94 -13.70
C SER A 145 7.90 8.40 -14.12
N LEU A 146 8.97 7.77 -13.63
CA LEU A 146 10.34 8.07 -14.07
C LEU A 146 10.50 7.83 -15.57
N GLY A 147 10.04 6.69 -16.08
CA GLY A 147 10.11 6.39 -17.51
C GLY A 147 9.43 7.46 -18.37
N ARG A 148 8.33 8.05 -17.88
CA ARG A 148 7.65 9.18 -18.54
C ARG A 148 8.44 10.48 -18.47
N ILE A 149 9.10 10.77 -17.35
CA ILE A 149 10.00 11.93 -17.23
C ILE A 149 11.13 11.80 -18.27
N VAL A 150 11.76 10.63 -18.38
CA VAL A 150 12.83 10.37 -19.38
C VAL A 150 12.33 10.60 -20.80
N ILE A 151 11.14 10.12 -21.13
CA ILE A 151 10.53 10.28 -22.47
C ILE A 151 10.16 11.76 -22.72
N ALA A 152 9.57 12.43 -21.74
CA ALA A 152 9.14 13.83 -21.82
C ALA A 152 10.31 14.79 -22.09
N LEU A 153 11.45 14.52 -21.46
CA LEU A 153 12.68 15.31 -21.60
C LEU A 153 13.56 14.85 -22.77
N ASP A 154 13.12 13.85 -23.53
CA ASP A 154 13.87 13.28 -24.66
C ASP A 154 15.26 12.74 -24.29
N LEU A 155 15.42 12.29 -23.04
CA LEU A 155 16.68 11.77 -22.50
C LEU A 155 16.93 10.30 -22.88
N ARG A 156 16.13 9.73 -23.80
CA ARG A 156 16.25 8.33 -24.23
C ARG A 156 17.61 8.00 -24.84
N ARG A 157 18.27 8.98 -25.48
CA ARG A 157 19.63 8.83 -26.05
C ARG A 157 20.70 8.53 -25.00
N HIS A 158 20.44 8.84 -23.72
CA HIS A 158 21.34 8.55 -22.60
C HIS A 158 21.01 7.26 -21.87
N ALA A 159 19.89 6.61 -22.21
CA ALA A 159 19.46 5.38 -21.55
C ALA A 159 20.01 4.16 -22.30
N PHE A 160 20.84 3.35 -21.63
CA PHE A 160 21.36 2.09 -22.19
C PHE A 160 20.25 1.08 -22.52
N VAL A 161 19.16 1.12 -21.76
CA VAL A 161 17.97 0.25 -21.91
C VAL A 161 16.74 1.14 -22.01
N SER A 162 15.74 0.72 -22.80
CA SER A 162 14.51 1.49 -22.93
C SER A 162 13.84 1.68 -21.55
N PRO A 163 13.38 2.89 -21.19
CA PRO A 163 12.79 3.14 -19.87
C PRO A 163 11.57 2.26 -19.56
N ARG A 164 10.85 1.81 -20.60
CA ARG A 164 9.71 0.89 -20.49
C ARG A 164 10.15 -0.50 -20.06
N LEU A 165 11.21 -1.02 -20.67
CA LEU A 165 11.73 -2.34 -20.34
C LEU A 165 12.33 -2.34 -18.92
N THR A 166 13.05 -1.27 -18.56
CA THR A 166 13.55 -1.09 -17.19
C THR A 166 12.41 -1.08 -16.16
N ALA A 167 11.35 -0.31 -16.41
CA ALA A 167 10.19 -0.29 -15.52
C ALA A 167 9.49 -1.65 -15.44
N PHE A 168 9.34 -2.36 -16.57
CA PHE A 168 8.77 -3.70 -16.60
C PHE A 168 9.57 -4.69 -15.74
N PHE A 169 10.90 -4.70 -15.86
CA PHE A 169 11.75 -5.57 -15.05
C PHE A 169 11.65 -5.26 -13.55
N TYR A 170 11.64 -3.97 -13.17
CA TYR A 170 11.48 -3.63 -11.76
C TYR A 170 10.13 -4.07 -11.20
N VAL A 171 9.04 -3.87 -11.95
CA VAL A 171 7.71 -4.36 -11.54
C VAL A 171 7.68 -5.89 -11.44
N LEU A 172 8.30 -6.59 -12.38
CA LEU A 172 8.34 -8.05 -12.37
C LEU A 172 9.05 -8.59 -11.13
N ILE A 173 10.18 -7.98 -10.75
CA ILE A 173 10.91 -8.38 -9.54
C ILE A 173 10.08 -8.07 -8.29
N ASP A 174 9.43 -6.90 -8.23
CA ASP A 174 8.57 -6.53 -7.09
C ASP A 174 7.37 -7.45 -6.94
N VAL A 175 6.76 -7.89 -8.04
CA VAL A 175 5.70 -8.92 -8.02
C VAL A 175 6.25 -10.23 -7.48
N GLY A 176 7.46 -10.64 -7.89
CA GLY A 176 8.14 -11.80 -7.31
C GLY A 176 8.37 -11.66 -5.80
N CYS A 177 8.86 -10.50 -5.34
CA CYS A 177 9.07 -10.21 -3.93
C CYS A 177 7.76 -10.18 -3.13
N PHE A 178 6.68 -9.69 -3.72
CA PHE A 178 5.35 -9.71 -3.13
C PHE A 178 4.85 -11.14 -2.97
N VAL A 179 5.02 -11.98 -4.01
CA VAL A 179 4.63 -13.39 -3.98
C VAL A 179 5.37 -14.13 -2.86
N THR A 180 6.70 -13.96 -2.74
CA THR A 180 7.45 -14.60 -1.64
C THR A 180 6.98 -14.13 -0.27
N GLN A 181 6.64 -12.85 -0.11
CA GLN A 181 6.12 -12.31 1.15
C GLN A 181 4.73 -12.86 1.49
N VAL A 182 3.82 -12.96 0.52
CA VAL A 182 2.48 -13.55 0.72
C VAL A 182 2.60 -15.02 1.11
N PHE A 183 3.37 -15.82 0.37
CA PHE A 183 3.58 -17.21 0.73
C PHE A 183 4.24 -17.32 2.10
N GLY A 184 5.26 -16.51 2.36
CA GLY A 184 5.96 -16.54 3.64
C GLY A 184 5.09 -16.14 4.83
N ALA A 185 4.10 -15.27 4.64
CA ALA A 185 3.13 -14.89 5.67
C ALA A 185 2.07 -15.97 5.94
N VAL A 186 1.76 -16.82 4.95
CA VAL A 186 0.76 -17.89 5.06
C VAL A 186 1.38 -19.21 5.54
N MET A 187 2.65 -19.47 5.24
CA MET A 187 3.35 -20.72 5.60
C MET A 187 3.29 -21.12 7.08
N PRO A 188 3.36 -20.19 8.06
CA PRO A 188 3.20 -20.52 9.49
C PRO A 188 1.84 -21.16 9.84
N ALA A 189 0.83 -21.05 8.98
CA ALA A 189 -0.48 -21.65 9.19
C ALA A 189 -0.47 -23.19 9.28
N SER A 190 0.61 -23.85 8.82
CA SER A 190 0.78 -25.30 8.96
C SER A 190 0.98 -25.76 10.42
N GLY A 191 1.40 -24.85 11.32
CA GLY A 191 1.77 -25.17 12.69
C GLY A 191 3.06 -26.01 12.83
N THR A 192 3.80 -26.23 11.73
CA THR A 192 5.07 -26.97 11.72
C THR A 192 6.26 -26.03 11.85
N GLU A 193 7.30 -26.44 12.60
CA GLU A 193 8.53 -25.66 12.76
C GLU A 193 9.21 -25.36 11.40
N GLU A 194 9.21 -26.35 10.51
CA GLU A 194 9.70 -26.18 9.14
C GLU A 194 8.91 -25.12 8.35
N GLY A 195 7.58 -25.10 8.49
CA GLY A 195 6.71 -24.13 7.84
C GLY A 195 6.98 -22.70 8.32
N ILE A 196 7.17 -22.52 9.64
CA ILE A 196 7.52 -21.23 10.24
C ILE A 196 8.89 -20.74 9.73
N ARG A 197 9.91 -21.61 9.74
CA ARG A 197 11.26 -21.28 9.26
C ARG A 197 11.29 -20.92 7.78
N MET A 198 10.59 -21.71 6.96
CA MET A 198 10.45 -21.45 5.52
C MET A 198 9.73 -20.12 5.28
N GLY A 199 8.65 -19.86 6.04
CA GLY A 199 7.90 -18.61 5.95
C GLY A 199 8.77 -17.38 6.19
N LYS A 200 9.56 -17.40 7.27
CA LYS A 200 10.52 -16.33 7.58
C LYS A 200 11.55 -16.13 6.46
N THR A 201 12.06 -17.23 5.89
CA THR A 201 13.06 -17.18 4.81
C THR A 201 12.50 -16.56 3.52
N LEU A 202 11.26 -16.91 3.17
CA LEU A 202 10.57 -16.34 2.01
C LEU A 202 10.31 -14.83 2.16
N ILE A 203 9.88 -14.38 3.35
CA ILE A 203 9.69 -12.95 3.60
C ILE A 203 11.03 -12.19 3.54
N MET A 204 12.06 -12.70 4.22
CA MET A 204 13.38 -12.04 4.23
C MET A 204 14.00 -11.94 2.84
N SER A 205 13.90 -13.01 2.02
CA SER A 205 14.42 -12.98 0.65
C SER A 205 13.67 -11.99 -0.23
N GLY A 206 12.34 -11.90 -0.10
CA GLY A 206 11.52 -10.90 -0.78
C GLY A 206 11.90 -9.46 -0.39
N LEU A 207 12.02 -9.19 0.91
CA LEU A 207 12.41 -7.87 1.42
C LEU A 207 13.82 -7.45 0.97
N ALA A 208 14.78 -8.38 0.98
CA ALA A 208 16.14 -8.11 0.53
C ALA A 208 16.21 -7.81 -0.98
N ALA A 209 15.51 -8.60 -1.80
CA ALA A 209 15.41 -8.36 -3.23
C ALA A 209 14.71 -7.03 -3.55
N GLN A 210 13.61 -6.74 -2.85
CA GLN A 210 12.87 -5.47 -2.98
C GLN A 210 13.76 -4.26 -2.62
N LEU A 211 14.56 -4.35 -1.55
CA LEU A 211 15.53 -3.32 -1.18
C LEU A 211 16.60 -3.12 -2.27
N GLY A 212 17.06 -4.20 -2.90
CA GLY A 212 17.96 -4.14 -4.04
C GLY A 212 17.36 -3.40 -5.24
N VAL A 213 16.12 -3.74 -5.61
CA VAL A 213 15.43 -3.10 -6.75
C VAL A 213 15.20 -1.61 -6.52
N ILE A 214 14.71 -1.21 -5.35
CA ILE A 214 14.50 0.21 -5.06
C ILE A 214 15.83 0.98 -5.04
N THR A 215 16.93 0.35 -4.61
CA THR A 215 18.28 0.94 -4.70
C THR A 215 18.69 1.18 -6.15
N LEU A 216 18.54 0.17 -7.02
CA LEU A 216 18.81 0.30 -8.45
C LEU A 216 17.94 1.37 -9.11
N PHE A 217 16.69 1.49 -8.68
CA PHE A 217 15.80 2.54 -9.15
C PHE A 217 16.29 3.94 -8.74
N VAL A 218 16.71 4.14 -7.49
CA VAL A 218 17.26 5.43 -7.02
C VAL A 218 18.50 5.81 -7.82
N LEU A 219 19.40 4.85 -8.10
CA LEU A 219 20.56 5.07 -8.96
C LEU A 219 20.16 5.45 -10.39
N SER A 220 19.15 4.79 -10.96
CA SER A 220 18.63 5.11 -12.29
C SER A 220 18.00 6.51 -12.34
N CYS A 221 17.25 6.88 -11.30
CA CYS A 221 16.70 8.22 -11.14
C CYS A 221 17.81 9.28 -11.03
N TRP A 222 18.86 9.00 -10.25
CA TRP A 222 20.05 9.85 -10.14
C TRP A 222 20.79 10.02 -11.45
N HIS A 223 21.05 8.93 -12.17
CA HIS A 223 21.68 8.99 -13.48
C HIS A 223 20.85 9.84 -14.46
N SER A 224 19.55 9.59 -14.54
CA SER A 224 18.65 10.34 -15.41
C SER A 224 18.57 11.83 -15.07
N HIS A 225 18.53 12.17 -13.78
CA HIS A 225 18.56 13.55 -13.32
C HIS A 225 19.90 14.24 -13.61
N ALA A 226 21.03 13.52 -13.48
CA ALA A 226 22.34 14.04 -13.83
C ALA A 226 22.44 14.37 -15.33
N CYS A 227 21.90 13.51 -16.20
CA CYS A 227 21.77 13.78 -17.63
C CYS A 227 20.90 15.01 -17.90
N ALA A 228 19.72 15.10 -17.26
CA ALA A 228 18.83 16.27 -17.39
C ALA A 228 19.53 17.58 -16.97
N ARG A 229 20.37 17.53 -15.92
CA ARG A 229 21.13 18.70 -15.47
C ARG A 229 22.23 19.11 -16.44
N ARG A 230 22.88 18.16 -17.12
CA ARG A 230 23.89 18.46 -18.15
C ARG A 230 23.29 19.17 -19.36
N GLU A 231 22.06 18.81 -19.72
CA GLU A 231 21.32 19.40 -20.85
C GLU A 231 20.35 20.50 -20.43
N ALA A 232 20.50 21.05 -19.21
CA ALA A 232 19.51 21.95 -18.64
C ALA A 232 19.29 23.22 -19.49
N ASN A 233 20.34 23.75 -20.12
CA ASN A 233 20.22 24.94 -20.98
C ASN A 233 19.32 24.67 -22.20
N ASP A 234 19.57 23.57 -22.89
CA ASP A 234 18.80 23.17 -24.08
C ASP A 234 17.37 22.77 -23.72
N LEU A 235 17.19 22.05 -22.61
CA LEU A 235 15.88 21.66 -22.10
C LEU A 235 15.06 22.87 -21.68
N ASN A 236 15.64 23.83 -20.97
CA ASN A 236 14.94 25.04 -20.56
C ASN A 236 14.56 25.92 -21.78
N ALA A 237 15.38 25.92 -22.83
CA ALA A 237 15.09 26.63 -24.07
C ALA A 237 13.99 25.96 -24.91
N THR A 238 14.02 24.63 -25.07
CA THR A 238 13.08 23.87 -25.93
C THR A 238 11.82 23.40 -25.23
N LYS A 239 11.82 23.30 -23.90
CA LYS A 239 10.70 22.84 -23.06
C LYS A 239 10.26 23.91 -22.07
N ALA A 240 10.40 25.18 -22.45
CA ALA A 240 9.98 26.33 -21.67
C ALA A 240 8.55 26.11 -21.12
N GLY A 241 8.43 26.01 -19.79
CA GLY A 241 7.18 25.75 -19.08
C GLY A 241 7.09 24.41 -18.34
N ILE A 242 7.94 23.42 -18.64
CA ILE A 242 7.97 22.15 -17.88
C ILE A 242 8.94 22.27 -16.69
N GLU A 243 8.41 22.29 -15.47
CA GLU A 243 9.19 22.28 -14.23
C GLU A 243 9.79 20.89 -13.93
N TRP A 244 10.66 20.39 -14.80
CA TRP A 244 11.21 19.03 -14.73
C TRP A 244 11.89 18.69 -13.38
N ARG A 245 12.50 19.69 -12.72
CA ARG A 245 13.13 19.55 -11.40
C ARG A 245 12.15 19.10 -10.33
N LYS A 246 10.91 19.59 -10.39
CA LYS A 246 9.84 19.26 -9.44
C LYS A 246 9.45 17.79 -9.51
N TYR A 247 9.42 17.22 -10.72
CA TYR A 247 9.09 15.81 -10.93
C TYR A 247 10.21 14.88 -10.46
N TYR A 248 11.48 15.26 -10.66
CA TYR A 248 12.60 14.52 -10.06
C TYR A 248 12.58 14.62 -8.53
N LEU A 249 12.35 15.80 -7.95
CA LEU A 249 12.25 15.96 -6.49
C LEU A 249 11.13 15.10 -5.90
N MET A 250 9.97 15.07 -6.54
CA MET A 250 8.86 14.18 -6.15
C MET A 250 9.29 12.71 -6.22
N THR A 251 9.94 12.31 -7.32
CA THR A 251 10.44 10.93 -7.51
C THR A 251 11.45 10.55 -6.43
N TYR A 252 12.38 11.44 -6.06
CA TYR A 252 13.29 11.17 -4.95
C TYR A 252 12.56 11.04 -3.62
N GLY A 253 11.64 11.96 -3.31
CA GLY A 253 10.91 11.90 -2.03
C GLY A 253 10.12 10.60 -1.88
N ILE A 254 9.40 10.17 -2.93
CA ILE A 254 8.67 8.89 -2.92
C ILE A 254 9.65 7.71 -2.82
N ALA A 255 10.74 7.71 -3.60
CA ALA A 255 11.73 6.64 -3.56
C ALA A 255 12.41 6.53 -2.18
N SER A 256 12.71 7.65 -1.53
CA SER A 256 13.28 7.70 -0.19
C SER A 256 12.33 7.15 0.87
N LEU A 257 11.03 7.49 0.80
CA LEU A 257 10.01 6.95 1.70
C LEU A 257 9.83 5.44 1.51
N MET A 258 9.82 4.97 0.26
CA MET A 258 9.76 3.54 -0.05
C MET A 258 11.01 2.80 0.43
N PHE A 259 12.20 3.37 0.20
CA PHE A 259 13.46 2.81 0.68
C PHE A 259 13.49 2.70 2.21
N LEU A 260 13.10 3.76 2.91
CA LEU A 260 13.05 3.80 4.37
C LEU A 260 12.13 2.70 4.92
N ARG A 261 10.91 2.56 4.35
CA ARG A 261 9.99 1.49 4.72
C ARG A 261 10.62 0.12 4.49
N SER A 262 11.13 -0.17 3.29
CA SER A 262 11.73 -1.47 2.97
C SER A 262 12.93 -1.80 3.87
N LEU A 263 13.74 -0.80 4.21
CA LEU A 263 14.87 -0.97 5.13
C LEU A 263 14.40 -1.34 6.54
N ILE A 264 13.42 -0.61 7.09
CA ILE A 264 12.91 -0.85 8.44
C ILE A 264 12.18 -2.19 8.52
N ARG A 265 11.37 -2.53 7.49
CA ARG A 265 10.77 -3.86 7.36
C ARG A 265 11.83 -4.96 7.30
N GLY A 266 12.91 -4.75 6.56
CA GLY A 266 14.06 -5.66 6.57
C GLY A 266 14.61 -5.86 7.99
N ILE A 267 14.92 -4.77 8.69
CA ILE A 267 15.48 -4.80 10.05
C ILE A 267 14.51 -5.49 11.03
N GLU A 268 13.21 -5.20 10.95
CA GLU A 268 12.16 -5.85 11.75
C GLU A 268 12.23 -7.38 11.64
N TYR A 269 12.28 -7.91 10.41
CA TYR A 269 12.34 -9.36 10.18
C TYR A 269 13.71 -9.98 10.54
N PHE A 270 14.79 -9.21 10.43
CA PHE A 270 16.12 -9.66 10.90
C PHE A 270 16.20 -9.74 12.43
N GLN A 271 15.57 -8.82 13.16
CA GLN A 271 15.53 -8.85 14.63
C GLN A 271 14.70 -10.02 15.19
N GLY A 272 13.71 -10.52 14.44
CA GLY A 272 12.90 -11.67 14.83
C GLY A 272 11.91 -11.40 15.96
N GLU A 273 11.36 -12.46 16.57
CA GLU A 273 10.22 -12.39 17.50
C GLU A 273 10.47 -11.61 18.80
N ASN A 274 11.74 -11.48 19.21
CA ASN A 274 12.14 -10.70 20.39
C ASN A 274 12.60 -9.27 20.03
N GLY A 275 12.41 -8.84 18.79
CA GLY A 275 12.80 -7.51 18.33
C GLY A 275 11.96 -6.40 18.97
N TYR A 276 12.61 -5.32 19.41
CA TYR A 276 11.94 -4.15 19.97
C TYR A 276 10.97 -3.48 18.98
N ILE A 277 11.24 -3.62 17.67
CA ILE A 277 10.42 -3.03 16.60
C ILE A 277 9.09 -3.78 16.44
N MET A 278 9.12 -5.12 16.47
CA MET A 278 7.92 -5.94 16.26
C MET A 278 7.02 -5.99 17.51
N SER A 279 7.58 -5.74 18.70
CA SER A 279 6.85 -5.69 19.96
C SER A 279 6.08 -4.38 20.19
N HIS A 280 6.40 -3.30 19.48
CA HIS A 280 5.72 -2.02 19.63
C HIS A 280 4.92 -1.63 18.38
N GLU A 281 3.61 -1.58 18.55
CA GLU A 281 2.65 -1.19 17.50
C GLU A 281 2.98 0.15 16.83
N ILE A 282 3.58 1.10 17.57
CA ILE A 282 3.89 2.43 17.07
C ILE A 282 4.79 2.41 15.84
N PHE A 283 5.70 1.43 15.74
CA PHE A 283 6.62 1.33 14.61
C PHE A 283 5.93 0.89 13.33
N LEU A 284 4.89 0.05 13.43
CA LEU A 284 4.06 -0.30 12.29
C LEU A 284 3.38 0.95 11.73
N TYR A 285 2.77 1.78 12.58
CA TYR A 285 2.13 2.99 12.07
C TYR A 285 3.16 4.02 11.55
N LEU A 286 4.25 4.24 12.30
CA LEU A 286 5.22 5.28 11.97
C LEU A 286 6.07 4.94 10.73
N PHE A 287 6.41 3.67 10.53
CA PHE A 287 7.33 3.27 9.46
C PHE A 287 6.67 2.51 8.32
N ASP A 288 5.40 2.12 8.47
CA ASP A 288 4.62 1.48 7.42
C ASP A 288 3.51 2.39 6.89
N ALA A 289 2.65 2.88 7.79
CA ALA A 289 1.47 3.65 7.45
C ALA A 289 1.82 5.09 7.04
N VAL A 290 2.60 5.80 7.85
CA VAL A 290 2.96 7.21 7.63
C VAL A 290 3.69 7.42 6.29
N PRO A 291 4.69 6.60 5.91
CA PRO A 291 5.30 6.71 4.58
C PRO A 291 4.29 6.55 3.44
N MET A 292 3.32 5.64 3.57
CA MET A 292 2.28 5.45 2.55
C MET A 292 1.33 6.63 2.46
N VAL A 293 0.90 7.20 3.60
CA VAL A 293 0.10 8.43 3.63
C VAL A 293 0.87 9.60 3.02
N ALA A 294 2.18 9.71 3.29
CA ALA A 294 3.03 10.74 2.71
C ALA A 294 3.17 10.59 1.19
N ILE A 295 3.41 9.37 0.68
CA ILE A 295 3.47 9.08 -0.75
C ILE A 295 2.14 9.43 -1.43
N MET A 296 1.02 9.04 -0.82
CA MET A 296 -0.32 9.39 -1.28
C MET A 296 -0.51 10.92 -1.33
N GLY A 297 -0.13 11.65 -0.29
CA GLY A 297 -0.18 13.12 -0.27
C GLY A 297 0.69 13.75 -1.36
N MET A 298 1.88 13.22 -1.63
CA MET A 298 2.77 13.69 -2.69
C MET A 298 2.15 13.52 -4.09
N TYR A 299 1.50 12.38 -4.35
CA TYR A 299 0.81 12.14 -5.62
C TYR A 299 -0.44 13.01 -5.82
N LEU A 300 -1.09 13.46 -4.73
CA LEU A 300 -2.14 14.48 -4.78
C LEU A 300 -1.58 15.87 -5.08
N TRP A 301 -0.44 16.22 -4.48
CA TRP A 301 0.12 17.56 -4.64
C TRP A 301 0.73 17.76 -6.04
N ILE A 302 1.53 16.81 -6.49
CA ILE A 302 2.24 16.86 -7.76
C ILE A 302 1.70 15.74 -8.64
N HIS A 303 0.61 16.02 -9.33
CA HIS A 303 -0.01 15.03 -10.19
C HIS A 303 0.86 14.70 -11.42
N PRO A 304 1.28 13.44 -11.62
CA PRO A 304 2.01 13.02 -12.82
C PRO A 304 1.17 13.18 -14.10
N GLY A 305 -0.16 13.26 -13.98
CA GLY A 305 -1.07 13.63 -15.07
C GLY A 305 -0.87 15.06 -15.60
N ARG A 306 -0.38 15.99 -14.77
CA ARG A 306 -0.06 17.35 -15.20
C ARG A 306 1.16 17.38 -16.10
N LEU A 307 2.19 16.57 -15.81
CA LEU A 307 3.38 16.45 -16.66
C LEU A 307 3.01 16.08 -18.09
N ILE A 308 2.09 15.14 -18.28
CA ILE A 308 1.66 14.68 -19.61
C ILE A 308 0.85 15.77 -20.32
N ARG A 309 -0.01 16.49 -19.60
CA ARG A 309 -0.77 17.61 -20.16
C ARG A 309 0.16 18.75 -20.59
N ASP A 310 1.21 19.01 -19.81
CA ASP A 310 2.20 20.04 -20.10
C ASP A 310 3.09 19.62 -21.28
N VAL A 311 3.47 18.35 -21.36
CA VAL A 311 4.17 17.77 -22.53
C VAL A 311 3.29 17.82 -23.79
N GLY A 312 2.00 17.49 -23.68
CA GLY A 312 1.04 17.55 -24.78
C GLY A 312 0.70 18.97 -25.24
N ARG A 313 0.89 19.98 -24.38
CA ARG A 313 0.81 21.40 -24.76
C ARG A 313 2.05 21.89 -25.49
N VAL A 314 3.24 21.37 -25.13
CA VAL A 314 4.53 21.76 -25.71
C VAL A 314 4.83 21.01 -27.02
N LYS A 315 4.35 19.78 -27.16
CA LYS A 315 4.42 18.99 -28.40
C LYS A 315 3.02 18.56 -28.79
N SER A 316 2.56 18.98 -29.96
CA SER A 316 1.51 18.31 -30.74
C SER A 316 1.94 16.89 -31.15
N TYR A 317 2.22 16.02 -30.16
CA TYR A 317 2.72 14.67 -30.38
C TYR A 317 1.53 13.71 -30.42
N THR A 318 1.12 13.34 -31.62
CA THR A 318 0.43 12.08 -31.88
C THR A 318 1.30 10.94 -31.34
N TRP A 319 0.73 10.06 -30.52
CA TRP A 319 1.36 8.80 -30.18
C TRP A 319 1.70 8.08 -31.49
N PRO A 320 2.97 7.78 -31.80
CA PRO A 320 3.26 6.88 -32.91
C PRO A 320 2.74 5.51 -32.49
N ASP A 321 1.84 4.94 -33.28
CA ASP A 321 1.33 3.59 -33.08
C ASP A 321 2.51 2.63 -32.84
N GLU A 322 2.47 1.96 -31.70
CA GLU A 322 3.58 1.17 -31.14
C GLU A 322 3.98 -0.04 -32.01
N ALA A 323 3.23 -0.31 -33.08
CA ALA A 323 3.55 -1.35 -34.07
C ALA A 323 4.74 -0.96 -34.98
N ASN A 324 4.96 0.33 -35.24
CA ASN A 324 5.94 0.76 -36.24
C ASN A 324 7.38 0.87 -35.71
N ILE A 325 7.56 1.02 -34.39
CA ILE A 325 8.89 1.18 -33.77
C ILE A 325 9.66 -0.16 -33.74
N MET A 326 8.97 -1.30 -33.82
CA MET A 326 9.60 -2.62 -33.94
C MET A 326 10.07 -2.93 -35.36
N LEU A 327 9.60 -2.19 -36.38
CA LEU A 327 9.91 -2.44 -37.78
C LEU A 327 11.10 -1.61 -38.31
N GLU A 328 11.42 -0.48 -37.67
CA GLU A 328 12.56 0.36 -38.05
C GLU A 328 13.92 -0.14 -37.52
N ARG A 329 13.94 -1.24 -36.76
CA ARG A 329 15.17 -1.83 -36.22
C ARG A 329 15.47 -3.21 -36.81
N ARG A 330 15.25 -3.37 -38.12
CA ARG A 330 15.79 -4.49 -38.91
C ARG A 330 16.73 -3.99 -39.99
#